data_AF-A0A4R2DIQ9-F1
#
_entry.id   AF-A0A4R2DIQ9-F1
#
_cell.length_a   1.000
_cell.length_b   1.000
_cell.length_c   1.000
_cell.angle_alpha   90.00
_cell.angle_beta   90.00
_cell.angle_gamma   90.00
#
_symmetry.space_group_name_H-M   'P 1'
#
loop_
_entity.id
_entity.type
_entity.pdbx_description
1 polymer ?
#
loop_
_entity_poly.entity_id
_entity_poly.type
_entity_poly.pdbx_seq_one_letter_code
_entity_poly.pdbx_strand_id
1 'polypeptide(L)'
;MSLLRRYREGGATLPFGDLLTAHDVAMEGYFWRFTQPESGRVVIALCGINRAPDGNWATLGLAAHPGGFLRTEVHPEGTAHPSRLGALAGTSFSGGADRVQVDLGHDAQLDVRITPTLPWPRRRFGGSSVFQSVPALNQYWHPWLLGGRAEGRAVLGDEVWELDGAQVYGEKNWGRGGFPDSWWWGQAQGFEDPSACVAFAGGEIHTGPLRTTVTPVVVALPGGRVIRLGNPVVSPIRAHVTDESWSLRGGNRRWNVEIEGKAPIGRAHVLPVPLPAERRNVAGSIEHLAGTLRVTIRECGIVVWEDESALAALEHGGLERAETELRRRGSKPDATDASPYRQ
;
A
#
# COMPACT_ATOMS: atom_id res chain seq x y z
N MET A 1 -17.14 27.13 -6.87
CA MET A 1 -16.21 25.99 -7.03
C MET A 1 -15.93 25.79 -8.52
N SER A 2 -14.66 25.67 -8.93
CA SER A 2 -14.31 25.43 -10.34
C SER A 2 -14.64 24.00 -10.78
N LEU A 3 -14.84 23.79 -12.09
CA LEU A 3 -15.09 22.47 -12.68
C LEU A 3 -13.95 21.48 -12.37
N LEU A 4 -12.69 21.95 -12.40
CA LEU A 4 -11.51 21.14 -12.08
C LEU A 4 -11.52 20.67 -10.62
N ARG A 5 -11.99 21.51 -9.69
CA ARG A 5 -12.11 21.12 -8.29
C ARG A 5 -13.15 20.01 -8.10
N ARG A 6 -14.33 20.14 -8.70
CA ARG A 6 -15.37 19.09 -8.66
C ARG A 6 -14.90 17.77 -9.30
N TYR A 7 -14.14 17.86 -10.38
CA TYR A 7 -13.54 16.70 -11.02
C TYR A 7 -12.55 15.99 -10.08
N ARG A 8 -11.72 16.76 -9.37
CA ARG A 8 -10.77 16.25 -8.38
C ARG A 8 -11.43 15.67 -7.13
N GLU A 9 -12.50 16.31 -6.65
CA GLU A 9 -13.36 15.82 -5.55
C GLU A 9 -14.04 14.48 -5.90
N GLY A 10 -14.11 14.13 -7.19
CA GLY A 10 -14.48 12.80 -7.64
C GLY A 10 -13.36 11.76 -7.50
N GLY A 11 -12.18 12.10 -6.99
CA GLY A 11 -10.99 11.26 -6.96
C GLY A 11 -10.18 11.26 -8.26
N ALA A 12 -10.67 11.88 -9.33
CA ALA A 12 -9.97 11.86 -10.60
C ALA A 12 -8.85 12.89 -10.70
N THR A 13 -7.84 12.58 -11.50
CA THR A 13 -6.72 13.44 -11.83
C THR A 13 -6.47 13.38 -13.33
N LEU A 14 -6.31 14.55 -13.95
CA LEU A 14 -6.05 14.64 -15.38
C LEU A 14 -4.69 14.00 -15.73
N PRO A 15 -4.48 13.61 -17.00
CA PRO A 15 -3.16 13.20 -17.46
C PRO A 15 -2.10 14.25 -17.10
N PHE A 16 -0.93 13.80 -16.64
CA PHE A 16 0.18 14.63 -16.12
C PHE A 16 -0.15 15.49 -14.88
N GLY A 17 -1.34 15.34 -14.29
CA GLY A 17 -1.71 15.99 -13.05
C GLY A 17 -1.03 15.36 -11.83
N ASP A 18 -1.02 16.11 -10.73
CA ASP A 18 -0.44 15.66 -9.47
C ASP A 18 -1.42 14.74 -8.71
N LEU A 19 -0.98 13.50 -8.49
CA LEU A 19 -1.71 12.46 -7.76
C LEU A 19 -1.46 12.51 -6.25
N LEU A 20 -0.44 13.24 -5.80
CA LEU A 20 0.01 13.21 -4.41
C LEU A 20 -0.80 14.14 -3.51
N THR A 21 -1.30 15.24 -4.06
CA THR A 21 -2.13 16.18 -3.29
C THR A 21 -3.50 15.57 -2.95
N ALA A 22 -4.15 16.08 -1.90
CA ALA A 22 -5.46 15.61 -1.48
C ALA A 22 -6.51 15.65 -2.61
N HIS A 23 -7.43 14.70 -2.58
CA HIS A 23 -8.58 14.55 -3.46
C HIS A 23 -9.91 14.85 -2.76
N ASP A 24 -9.92 15.04 -1.43
CA ASP A 24 -11.11 15.36 -0.61
C ASP A 24 -12.24 14.30 -0.72
N VAL A 25 -11.87 13.06 -1.01
CA VAL A 25 -12.78 11.91 -1.11
C VAL A 25 -13.08 11.31 0.27
N ALA A 26 -13.81 10.19 0.32
CA ALA A 26 -14.21 9.57 1.58
C ALA A 26 -13.02 9.03 2.39
N MET A 27 -12.01 8.50 1.69
CA MET A 27 -10.80 7.95 2.31
C MET A 27 -9.58 8.20 1.43
N GLU A 28 -8.47 8.61 2.05
CA GLU A 28 -7.13 8.64 1.46
C GLU A 28 -6.16 7.87 2.34
N GLY A 29 -5.59 6.78 1.82
CA GLY A 29 -4.55 5.99 2.47
C GLY A 29 -3.16 6.44 2.06
N TYR A 30 -2.30 6.59 3.05
CA TYR A 30 -0.88 6.86 2.89
C TYR A 30 -0.10 5.74 3.56
N PHE A 31 0.88 5.18 2.84
CA PHE A 31 1.63 4.01 3.31
C PHE A 31 3.11 4.19 3.02
N TRP A 32 3.93 3.93 4.03
CA TRP A 32 5.38 3.87 3.95
C TRP A 32 5.87 2.53 4.47
N ARG A 33 6.85 1.97 3.78
CA ARG A 33 7.52 0.74 4.18
C ARG A 33 9.01 0.92 4.17
N PHE A 34 9.65 0.44 5.22
CA PHE A 34 11.09 0.44 5.45
C PHE A 34 11.56 -1.00 5.50
N THR A 35 12.50 -1.38 4.62
CA THR A 35 12.97 -2.77 4.48
C THR A 35 14.49 -2.82 4.70
N GLN A 36 14.95 -3.66 5.62
CA GLN A 36 16.37 -3.96 5.87
C GLN A 36 16.65 -5.44 5.53
N PRO A 37 17.07 -5.75 4.30
CA PRO A 37 17.28 -7.14 3.86
C PRO A 37 18.26 -7.92 4.71
N GLU A 38 19.36 -7.28 5.13
CA GLU A 38 20.47 -7.91 5.86
C GLU A 38 20.03 -8.47 7.21
N SER A 39 19.10 -7.79 7.88
CA SER A 39 18.53 -8.21 9.16
C SER A 39 17.17 -8.89 9.02
N GLY A 40 16.62 -9.01 7.81
CA GLY A 40 15.27 -9.53 7.58
C GLY A 40 14.17 -8.67 8.21
N ARG A 41 14.41 -7.37 8.42
CA ARG A 41 13.51 -6.48 9.15
C ARG A 41 12.66 -5.63 8.22
N VAL A 42 11.43 -5.40 8.62
CA VAL A 42 10.47 -4.52 7.95
C VAL A 42 9.72 -3.72 8.99
N VAL A 43 9.54 -2.43 8.72
CA VAL A 43 8.62 -1.56 9.46
C VAL A 43 7.68 -0.91 8.46
N ILE A 44 6.39 -0.84 8.79
CA ILE A 44 5.40 -0.07 8.01
C ILE A 44 4.77 0.99 8.89
N ALA A 45 4.45 2.13 8.28
CA ALA A 45 3.63 3.18 8.86
C ALA A 45 2.50 3.52 7.88
N LEU A 46 1.28 3.59 8.38
CA LEU A 46 0.10 3.93 7.59
C LEU A 46 -0.75 5.01 8.26
N CYS A 47 -1.38 5.83 7.42
CA CYS A 47 -2.34 6.84 7.83
C CYS A 47 -3.47 6.88 6.80
N GLY A 48 -4.68 6.50 7.21
CA GLY A 48 -5.90 6.67 6.44
C GLY A 48 -6.62 7.92 6.88
N ILE A 49 -6.68 8.95 6.04
CA ILE A 49 -7.48 10.16 6.28
C ILE A 49 -8.90 9.89 5.82
N ASN A 50 -9.84 9.92 6.77
CA ASN A 50 -11.22 9.55 6.57
C ASN A 50 -12.13 10.76 6.75
N ARG A 51 -13.14 10.87 5.89
CA ARG A 51 -14.11 11.96 5.93
C ARG A 51 -15.45 11.47 6.46
N ALA A 52 -15.95 12.15 7.49
CA ALA A 52 -17.29 11.99 8.05
C ALA A 52 -18.08 13.30 7.93
N PRO A 53 -19.42 13.30 8.16
CA PRO A 53 -20.24 14.51 8.07
C PRO A 53 -19.83 15.65 9.01
N ASP A 54 -19.21 15.32 10.15
CA ASP A 54 -18.81 16.24 11.21
C ASP A 54 -17.33 16.67 11.14
N GLY A 55 -16.55 16.11 10.21
CA GLY A 55 -15.14 16.43 10.03
C GLY A 55 -14.31 15.23 9.58
N ASN A 56 -13.00 15.44 9.50
CA ASN A 56 -12.06 14.39 9.16
C ASN A 56 -11.52 13.71 10.43
N TRP A 57 -11.19 12.43 10.31
CA TRP A 57 -10.54 11.62 11.34
C TRP A 57 -9.47 10.73 10.69
N ALA A 58 -8.67 10.01 11.48
CA ALA A 58 -7.61 9.17 10.92
C ALA A 58 -7.57 7.76 11.49
N THR A 59 -7.25 6.80 10.61
CA THR A 59 -6.81 5.45 10.97
C THR A 59 -5.29 5.44 10.94
N LEU A 60 -4.64 5.19 12.08
CA LEU A 60 -3.19 5.13 12.19
C LEU A 60 -2.73 3.69 12.39
N GLY A 61 -1.55 3.35 11.87
CA GLY A 61 -0.96 2.04 12.09
C GLY A 61 0.57 2.06 12.02
N LEU A 62 1.19 1.31 12.92
CA LEU A 62 2.61 0.98 12.93
C LEU A 62 2.74 -0.52 13.13
N ALA A 63 3.46 -1.20 12.24
CA ALA A 63 3.64 -2.64 12.33
C ALA A 63 5.05 -3.05 11.88
N ALA A 64 5.51 -4.21 12.38
CA ALA A 64 6.86 -4.66 12.08
C ALA A 64 6.99 -6.18 11.93
N HIS A 65 7.99 -6.57 11.15
CA HIS A 65 8.45 -7.95 11.00
C HIS A 65 9.97 -8.01 11.21
N PRO A 66 10.49 -9.04 11.89
CA PRO A 66 9.78 -10.13 12.57
C PRO A 66 9.10 -9.66 13.87
N GLY A 67 8.52 -10.60 14.63
CA GLY A 67 7.93 -10.33 15.96
C GLY A 67 6.41 -10.10 15.97
N GLY A 68 5.81 -9.75 14.81
CA GLY A 68 4.36 -9.61 14.69
C GLY A 68 3.81 -8.39 15.43
N PHE A 69 4.65 -7.37 15.63
CA PHE A 69 4.26 -6.14 16.28
C PHE A 69 3.22 -5.40 15.43
N LEU A 70 2.14 -4.96 16.07
CA LEU A 70 1.09 -4.14 15.46
C LEU A 70 0.52 -3.21 16.52
N ARG A 71 0.49 -1.92 16.19
CA ARG A 71 -0.25 -0.91 16.93
C ARG A 71 -1.13 -0.15 15.95
N THR A 72 -2.40 -0.01 16.29
CA THR A 72 -3.35 0.80 15.51
C THR A 72 -4.08 1.78 16.41
N GLU A 73 -4.55 2.88 15.83
CA GLU A 73 -5.30 3.90 16.56
C GLU A 73 -6.38 4.52 15.66
N VAL A 74 -7.56 4.77 16.22
CA VAL A 74 -8.56 5.68 15.65
C VAL A 74 -8.30 7.05 16.26
N HIS A 75 -7.75 7.96 15.48
CA HIS A 75 -7.44 9.31 15.92
C HIS A 75 -8.58 10.27 15.54
N PRO A 76 -9.03 11.18 16.44
CA PRO A 76 -10.21 12.02 16.23
C PRO A 76 -10.05 13.03 15.09
N GLU A 77 -8.81 13.36 14.73
CA GLU A 77 -8.45 14.34 13.71
C GLU A 77 -7.61 13.70 12.60
N GLY A 78 -7.79 14.16 11.36
CA GLY A 78 -6.97 13.75 10.21
C GLY A 78 -6.97 14.81 9.12
N THR A 79 -5.82 15.10 8.52
CA THR A 79 -5.71 16.05 7.41
C THR A 79 -4.77 15.53 6.33
N ALA A 80 -5.26 15.48 5.10
CA ALA A 80 -4.46 15.27 3.90
C ALA A 80 -3.96 16.61 3.36
N HIS A 81 -2.71 16.67 2.90
CA HIS A 81 -2.12 17.94 2.48
C HIS A 81 -2.68 18.40 1.11
N PRO A 82 -3.18 19.64 0.97
CA PRO A 82 -3.89 20.07 -0.23
C PRO A 82 -3.00 20.35 -1.45
N SER A 83 -1.70 20.54 -1.24
CA SER A 83 -0.75 20.98 -2.28
C SER A 83 0.52 20.14 -2.43
N ARG A 84 0.69 19.06 -1.66
CA ARG A 84 1.80 18.11 -1.77
C ARG A 84 1.39 16.76 -1.19
N LEU A 85 2.25 15.75 -1.28
CA LEU A 85 2.12 14.53 -0.48
C LEU A 85 2.13 14.90 1.00
N GLY A 86 1.14 14.41 1.77
CA GLY A 86 1.27 14.36 3.21
C GLY A 86 -0.02 14.03 3.94
N ALA A 87 0.14 13.41 5.11
CA ALA A 87 -0.94 13.07 6.03
C ALA A 87 -0.55 13.46 7.46
N LEU A 88 -1.50 14.05 8.17
CA LEU A 88 -1.32 14.57 9.54
C LEU A 88 -2.48 14.08 10.41
N ALA A 89 -2.17 13.68 11.64
CA ALA A 89 -3.15 13.37 12.68
C ALA A 89 -2.62 13.86 14.03
N GLY A 90 -3.01 15.09 14.40
CA GLY A 90 -2.52 15.76 15.60
C GLY A 90 -0.99 15.74 15.70
N THR A 91 -0.48 15.36 16.88
CA THR A 91 0.95 15.10 17.11
C THR A 91 1.32 13.63 16.93
N SER A 92 0.34 12.72 16.81
CA SER A 92 0.55 11.28 16.75
C SER A 92 1.04 10.79 15.38
N PHE A 93 0.79 11.54 14.30
CA PHE A 93 1.26 11.18 12.97
C PHE A 93 1.56 12.40 12.10
N SER A 94 2.72 12.37 11.44
CA SER A 94 3.08 13.29 10.35
C SER A 94 3.92 12.55 9.31
N GLY A 95 3.33 12.28 8.14
CA GLY A 95 4.00 11.62 7.03
C GLY A 95 4.06 12.51 5.79
N GLY A 96 5.22 12.53 5.13
CA GLY A 96 5.47 13.26 3.90
C GLY A 96 6.42 12.51 2.96
N ALA A 97 6.97 13.22 1.99
CA ALA A 97 7.90 12.64 1.01
C ALA A 97 9.31 12.40 1.57
N ASP A 98 9.70 13.19 2.58
CA ASP A 98 11.06 13.32 3.12
C ASP A 98 11.15 12.98 4.61
N ARG A 99 10.01 12.79 5.30
CA ARG A 99 9.99 12.38 6.70
C ARG A 99 8.69 11.67 7.06
N VAL A 100 8.78 10.71 7.98
CA VAL A 100 7.63 10.10 8.64
C VAL A 100 7.89 10.11 10.15
N GLN A 101 6.93 10.64 10.89
CA GLN A 101 6.91 10.64 12.35
C GLN A 101 5.61 10.01 12.84
N VAL A 102 5.72 9.10 13.79
CA VAL A 102 4.61 8.36 14.42
C VAL A 102 4.87 8.28 15.92
N ASP A 103 3.84 8.57 16.72
CA ASP A 103 3.83 8.36 18.16
C ASP A 103 2.44 7.84 18.58
N LEU A 104 2.32 6.53 18.74
CA LEU A 104 1.09 5.84 19.18
C LEU A 104 1.24 5.33 20.63
N GLY A 105 2.16 5.93 21.39
CA GLY A 105 2.53 5.54 22.74
C GLY A 105 4.01 5.20 22.88
N HIS A 106 4.44 5.02 24.14
CA HIS A 106 5.83 4.77 24.51
C HIS A 106 6.46 3.53 23.86
N ASP A 107 5.62 2.59 23.43
CA ASP A 107 5.96 1.30 22.83
C ASP A 107 5.77 1.28 21.30
N ALA A 108 5.40 2.40 20.67
CA ALA A 108 5.03 2.46 19.27
C ALA A 108 5.40 3.82 18.65
N GLN A 109 6.67 3.99 18.29
CA GLN A 109 7.19 5.26 17.76
C GLN A 109 8.01 5.04 16.49
N LEU A 110 8.01 6.03 15.60
CA LEU A 110 8.85 6.07 14.40
C LEU A 110 9.27 7.52 14.16
N ASP A 111 10.55 7.75 13.93
CA ASP A 111 11.03 9.03 13.39
C ASP A 111 12.13 8.74 12.38
N VAL A 112 11.81 8.92 11.11
CA VAL A 112 12.70 8.64 10.00
C VAL A 112 12.67 9.77 8.99
N ARG A 113 13.85 10.22 8.57
CA ARG A 113 14.04 11.00 7.35
C ARG A 113 14.15 10.04 6.17
N ILE A 114 13.63 10.48 5.03
CA ILE A 114 13.64 9.73 3.79
C ILE A 114 14.42 10.54 2.77
N THR A 115 15.43 9.91 2.17
CA THR A 115 16.08 10.40 0.96
C THR A 115 15.52 9.62 -0.23
N PRO A 116 14.65 10.22 -1.06
CA PRO A 116 14.12 9.57 -2.25
C PRO A 116 15.24 9.29 -3.26
N THR A 117 15.32 8.06 -3.78
CA THR A 117 16.31 7.70 -4.81
C THR A 117 15.64 7.35 -6.15
N LEU A 118 14.41 6.84 -6.11
CA LEU A 118 13.62 6.50 -7.29
C LEU A 118 12.15 6.90 -7.08
N PRO A 119 11.83 8.21 -7.17
CA PRO A 119 10.44 8.66 -7.18
C PRO A 119 9.74 8.17 -8.46
N TRP A 120 8.40 8.19 -8.45
CA TRP A 120 7.64 7.87 -9.64
C TRP A 120 8.05 8.79 -10.82
N PRO A 121 8.43 8.23 -11.97
CA PRO A 121 8.87 9.04 -13.10
C PRO A 121 7.71 9.89 -13.62
N ARG A 122 8.00 11.13 -14.03
CA ARG A 122 6.99 12.02 -14.62
C ARG A 122 6.41 11.37 -15.89
N ARG A 123 5.18 10.88 -15.78
CA ARG A 123 4.46 10.17 -16.84
C ARG A 123 3.08 10.78 -17.02
N ARG A 124 2.46 10.45 -18.16
CA ARG A 124 1.06 10.81 -18.44
C ARG A 124 0.10 10.28 -17.37
N PHE A 125 0.38 9.09 -16.84
CA PHE A 125 -0.45 8.43 -15.83
C PHE A 125 0.42 7.78 -14.74
N GLY A 126 -0.16 7.61 -13.55
CA GLY A 126 0.37 6.89 -12.41
C GLY A 126 -0.01 5.41 -12.37
N GLY A 127 -0.13 4.88 -11.14
CA GLY A 127 -0.41 3.47 -10.84
C GLY A 127 -1.72 2.98 -11.46
N SER A 128 -2.83 3.67 -11.18
CA SER A 128 -4.16 3.37 -11.72
C SER A 128 -4.33 3.57 -13.24
N SER A 129 -3.35 4.09 -13.96
CA SER A 129 -3.50 4.36 -15.39
C SER A 129 -4.58 5.35 -15.79
N VAL A 130 -5.20 5.16 -16.96
CA VAL A 130 -6.32 5.94 -17.46
C VAL A 130 -7.47 6.00 -16.45
N PHE A 131 -7.60 4.99 -15.57
CA PHE A 131 -8.58 5.02 -14.48
C PHE A 131 -8.35 6.15 -13.49
N GLN A 132 -7.11 6.64 -13.35
CA GLN A 132 -6.86 7.85 -12.55
C GLN A 132 -7.69 9.04 -13.04
N SER A 133 -8.06 9.07 -14.32
CA SER A 133 -8.81 10.17 -14.94
C SER A 133 -10.32 9.92 -14.99
N VAL A 134 -10.80 8.78 -14.49
CA VAL A 134 -12.22 8.44 -14.39
C VAL A 134 -12.70 8.86 -13.00
N PRO A 135 -13.68 9.76 -12.86
CA PRO A 135 -14.19 10.17 -11.56
C PRO A 135 -15.09 9.12 -10.93
N ALA A 136 -15.21 9.22 -9.61
CA ALA A 136 -16.08 8.44 -8.75
C ALA A 136 -15.82 6.92 -8.80
N LEU A 137 -14.57 6.51 -9.00
CA LEU A 137 -14.19 5.12 -8.74
C LEU A 137 -14.20 4.86 -7.23
N ASN A 138 -14.54 3.62 -6.88
CA ASN A 138 -14.43 3.12 -5.51
C ASN A 138 -12.98 3.20 -5.00
N GLN A 139 -11.97 2.92 -5.84
CA GLN A 139 -10.57 2.89 -5.44
C GLN A 139 -9.63 3.42 -6.54
N TYR A 140 -8.58 4.11 -6.10
CA TYR A 140 -7.41 4.51 -6.85
C TYR A 140 -6.14 4.09 -6.10
N TRP A 141 -5.03 3.93 -6.82
CA TRP A 141 -3.75 3.46 -6.30
C TRP A 141 -2.58 4.09 -7.06
N HIS A 142 -1.58 4.53 -6.31
CA HIS A 142 -0.37 5.12 -6.86
C HIS A 142 0.86 4.91 -5.97
N PRO A 143 1.84 4.10 -6.41
CA PRO A 143 3.17 4.13 -5.82
C PRO A 143 3.86 5.42 -6.24
N TRP A 144 4.27 6.24 -5.27
CA TRP A 144 4.95 7.52 -5.52
C TRP A 144 6.45 7.43 -5.27
N LEU A 145 6.90 6.45 -4.48
CA LEU A 145 8.31 6.16 -4.22
C LEU A 145 8.59 4.67 -4.42
N LEU A 146 9.41 4.35 -5.42
CA LEU A 146 9.84 2.98 -5.75
C LEU A 146 11.21 2.65 -5.16
N GLY A 147 11.91 3.65 -4.62
CA GLY A 147 13.19 3.47 -3.95
C GLY A 147 13.56 4.71 -3.17
N GLY A 148 14.05 4.50 -1.96
CA GLY A 148 14.61 5.54 -1.09
C GLY A 148 15.51 4.93 -0.03
N ARG A 149 16.11 5.80 0.78
CA ARG A 149 16.91 5.43 1.95
C ARG A 149 16.38 6.15 3.18
N ALA A 150 16.27 5.43 4.29
CA ALA A 150 15.86 6.01 5.57
C ALA A 150 17.08 6.33 6.44
N GLU A 151 16.91 7.33 7.31
CA GLU A 151 17.77 7.61 8.45
C GLU A 151 16.88 7.85 9.68
N GLY A 152 17.17 7.18 10.79
CA GLY A 152 16.37 7.27 12.01
C GLY A 152 16.01 5.91 12.59
N ARG A 153 14.95 5.86 13.41
CA ARG A 153 14.66 4.69 14.25
C ARG A 153 13.17 4.46 14.49
N ALA A 154 12.86 3.25 14.93
CA ALA A 154 11.56 2.86 15.44
C ALA A 154 11.65 2.30 16.87
N VAL A 155 10.65 2.57 17.70
CA VAL A 155 10.40 1.89 18.97
C VAL A 155 9.20 0.96 18.77
N LEU A 156 9.40 -0.33 19.00
CA LEU A 156 8.47 -1.40 18.68
C LEU A 156 8.40 -2.37 19.87
N GLY A 157 7.46 -2.13 20.78
CA GLY A 157 7.42 -2.80 22.08
C GLY A 157 8.59 -2.36 22.95
N ASP A 158 9.36 -3.33 23.42
CA ASP A 158 10.56 -3.10 24.23
C ASP A 158 11.84 -2.94 23.38
N GLU A 159 11.72 -3.01 22.04
CA GLU A 159 12.85 -2.94 21.13
C GLU A 159 12.98 -1.57 20.47
N VAL A 160 14.22 -1.17 20.21
CA VAL A 160 14.57 -0.01 19.37
C VAL A 160 15.31 -0.51 18.14
N TRP A 161 14.79 -0.20 16.95
CA TRP A 161 15.40 -0.57 15.68
C TRP A 161 15.97 0.66 14.99
N GLU A 162 17.26 0.66 14.73
CA GLU A 162 17.91 1.63 13.84
C GLU A 162 17.58 1.26 12.38
N LEU A 163 17.04 2.23 11.64
CA LEU A 163 16.56 2.08 10.26
C LEU A 163 17.47 2.76 9.24
N ASP A 164 18.67 3.20 9.66
CA ASP A 164 19.66 3.79 8.78
C ASP A 164 19.98 2.88 7.60
N GLY A 165 19.86 3.43 6.39
CA GLY A 165 20.08 2.71 5.14
C GLY A 165 18.92 1.82 4.68
N ALA A 166 17.83 1.69 5.45
CA ALA A 166 16.68 0.89 5.05
C ALA A 166 16.13 1.34 3.69
N GLN A 167 15.74 0.38 2.85
CA GLN A 167 15.08 0.67 1.58
C GLN A 167 13.67 1.18 1.86
N VAL A 168 13.26 2.23 1.15
CA VAL A 168 11.95 2.86 1.35
C VAL A 168 11.06 2.66 0.13
N TYR A 169 9.83 2.25 0.38
CA TYR A 169 8.72 2.30 -0.57
C TYR A 169 7.61 3.18 -0.01
N GLY A 170 6.91 3.89 -0.89
CA GLY A 170 5.81 4.76 -0.52
C GLY A 170 4.69 4.76 -1.54
N GLU A 171 3.45 4.67 -1.05
CA GLU A 171 2.26 4.76 -1.89
C GLU A 171 1.15 5.61 -1.30
N LYS A 172 0.21 5.97 -2.19
CA LYS A 172 -1.05 6.61 -1.86
C LYS A 172 -2.19 5.85 -2.53
N ASN A 173 -3.27 5.63 -1.80
CA ASN A 173 -4.52 5.12 -2.32
C ASN A 173 -5.66 6.05 -1.88
N TRP A 174 -6.77 6.06 -2.62
CA TRP A 174 -7.91 6.90 -2.26
C TRP A 174 -9.18 6.37 -2.91
N GLY A 175 -10.35 6.78 -2.41
CA GLY A 175 -11.61 6.23 -2.88
C GLY A 175 -12.84 6.97 -2.40
N ARG A 176 -13.93 6.88 -3.16
CA ARG A 176 -15.23 7.47 -2.78
C ARG A 176 -15.99 6.61 -1.76
N GLY A 177 -15.71 5.30 -1.70
CA GLY A 177 -16.49 4.33 -0.92
C GLY A 177 -15.71 3.61 0.18
N GLY A 178 -14.47 4.01 0.46
CA GLY A 178 -13.55 3.17 1.24
C GLY A 178 -12.98 2.03 0.38
N PHE A 179 -12.59 0.94 1.03
CA PHE A 179 -12.00 -0.23 0.37
C PHE A 179 -13.05 -1.04 -0.41
N PRO A 180 -12.66 -1.72 -1.52
CA PRO A 180 -13.55 -2.60 -2.27
C PRO A 180 -13.92 -3.87 -1.48
N ASP A 181 -14.96 -4.59 -1.90
CA ASP A 181 -15.40 -5.84 -1.26
C ASP A 181 -14.30 -6.92 -1.26
N SER A 182 -13.47 -6.94 -2.30
CA SER A 182 -12.27 -7.77 -2.37
C SER A 182 -11.17 -7.09 -3.16
N TRP A 183 -9.94 -7.17 -2.64
CA TRP A 183 -8.73 -6.70 -3.29
C TRP A 183 -7.53 -7.55 -2.92
N TRP A 184 -6.47 -7.38 -3.69
CA TRP A 184 -5.15 -7.89 -3.37
C TRP A 184 -4.13 -6.80 -3.60
N TRP A 185 -3.07 -6.84 -2.81
CA TRP A 185 -1.97 -5.92 -2.93
C TRP A 185 -0.67 -6.67 -2.64
N GLY A 186 0.43 -6.15 -3.17
CA GLY A 186 1.73 -6.61 -2.75
C GLY A 186 2.82 -5.67 -3.17
N GLN A 187 3.90 -5.69 -2.41
CA GLN A 187 5.09 -4.91 -2.67
C GLN A 187 6.32 -5.69 -2.22
N ALA A 188 7.42 -5.58 -2.95
CA ALA A 188 8.69 -6.14 -2.54
C ALA A 188 9.86 -5.21 -2.87
N GLN A 189 10.77 -5.14 -1.90
CA GLN A 189 12.16 -4.72 -1.98
C GLN A 189 13.00 -5.84 -1.36
N GLY A 190 14.32 -5.68 -1.26
CA GLY A 190 15.19 -6.73 -0.73
C GLY A 190 15.39 -7.91 -1.67
N PHE A 191 15.39 -7.62 -2.97
CA PHE A 191 15.96 -8.47 -4.02
C PHE A 191 17.49 -8.44 -3.95
N GLU A 192 18.18 -9.29 -4.74
CA GLU A 192 19.64 -9.26 -4.83
C GLU A 192 20.15 -7.88 -5.29
N ASP A 193 19.47 -7.25 -6.26
CA ASP A 193 19.71 -5.86 -6.61
C ASP A 193 18.87 -4.90 -5.73
N PRO A 194 19.49 -4.06 -4.89
CA PRO A 194 18.79 -3.18 -3.96
C PRO A 194 18.14 -1.95 -4.60
N SER A 195 18.23 -1.80 -5.93
CA SER A 195 17.52 -0.79 -6.71
C SER A 195 16.21 -1.30 -7.31
N ALA A 196 15.98 -2.62 -7.27
CA ALA A 196 14.75 -3.22 -7.76
C ALA A 196 13.59 -3.05 -6.78
N CYS A 197 12.40 -2.80 -7.32
CA CYS A 197 11.16 -2.74 -6.54
C CYS A 197 10.00 -3.24 -7.38
N VAL A 198 9.15 -4.06 -6.79
CA VAL A 198 7.93 -4.56 -7.42
C VAL A 198 6.75 -4.16 -6.56
N ALA A 199 5.68 -3.67 -7.18
CA ALA A 199 4.45 -3.33 -6.49
C ALA A 199 3.24 -3.62 -7.39
N PHE A 200 2.16 -4.12 -6.81
CA PHE A 200 0.92 -4.38 -7.51
C PHE A 200 -0.26 -4.16 -6.58
N ALA A 201 -1.38 -3.80 -7.18
CA ALA A 201 -2.67 -3.71 -6.50
C ALA A 201 -3.73 -4.20 -7.47
N GLY A 202 -4.79 -4.82 -6.99
CA GLY A 202 -5.89 -5.21 -7.85
C GLY A 202 -7.16 -5.52 -7.08
N GLY A 203 -8.27 -5.54 -7.79
CA GLY A 203 -9.59 -5.73 -7.22
C GLY A 203 -10.67 -5.33 -8.21
N GLU A 204 -11.93 -5.43 -7.78
CA GLU A 204 -13.04 -4.91 -8.55
C GLU A 204 -13.09 -3.38 -8.46
N ILE A 205 -12.97 -2.71 -9.60
CA ILE A 205 -13.20 -1.27 -9.71
C ILE A 205 -14.57 -1.03 -10.34
N HIS A 206 -15.30 -0.05 -9.81
CA HIS A 206 -16.61 0.29 -10.34
C HIS A 206 -16.94 1.78 -10.28
N THR A 207 -17.75 2.23 -11.24
CA THR A 207 -18.39 3.55 -11.25
C THR A 207 -19.78 3.43 -11.88
N GLY A 208 -20.83 3.71 -11.11
CA GLY A 208 -22.20 3.43 -11.51
C GLY A 208 -22.40 1.95 -11.92
N PRO A 209 -22.95 1.65 -13.11
CA PRO A 209 -23.18 0.28 -13.56
C PRO A 209 -21.92 -0.42 -14.12
N LEU A 210 -20.81 0.30 -14.33
CA LEU A 210 -19.60 -0.28 -14.89
C LEU A 210 -18.79 -0.95 -13.78
N ARG A 211 -18.48 -2.24 -13.97
CA ARG A 211 -17.64 -3.03 -13.08
C ARG A 211 -16.57 -3.75 -13.89
N THR A 212 -15.33 -3.72 -13.41
CA THR A 212 -14.23 -4.46 -14.04
C THR A 212 -13.14 -4.77 -13.02
N THR A 213 -12.46 -5.89 -13.19
CA THR A 213 -11.31 -6.25 -12.37
C THR A 213 -10.03 -5.79 -13.06
N VAL A 214 -9.17 -5.10 -12.32
CA VAL A 214 -7.89 -4.59 -12.86
C VAL A 214 -6.77 -4.93 -11.90
N THR A 215 -5.59 -5.25 -12.43
CA THR A 215 -4.36 -5.48 -11.65
C THR A 215 -3.21 -4.69 -12.25
N PRO A 216 -3.03 -3.42 -11.90
CA PRO A 216 -1.80 -2.72 -12.20
C PRO A 216 -0.60 -3.40 -11.51
N VAL A 217 0.48 -3.53 -12.28
CA VAL A 217 1.79 -4.01 -11.81
C VAL A 217 2.84 -2.98 -12.19
N VAL A 218 3.66 -2.59 -11.22
CA VAL A 218 4.79 -1.68 -11.38
C VAL A 218 6.06 -2.44 -11.02
N VAL A 219 7.07 -2.30 -11.88
CA VAL A 219 8.40 -2.88 -11.65
C VAL A 219 9.43 -1.80 -11.91
N ALA A 220 10.18 -1.41 -10.89
CA ALA A 220 11.47 -0.77 -11.05
C ALA A 220 12.50 -1.88 -11.25
N LEU A 221 13.05 -1.98 -12.46
CA LEU A 221 14.16 -2.88 -12.76
C LEU A 221 15.47 -2.36 -12.15
N PRO A 222 16.47 -3.25 -11.97
CA PRO A 222 17.86 -2.85 -11.79
C PRO A 222 18.26 -1.68 -12.71
N GLY A 223 18.90 -0.66 -12.13
CA GLY A 223 19.28 0.56 -12.87
C GLY A 223 18.15 1.58 -13.07
N GLY A 224 17.00 1.40 -12.42
CA GLY A 224 15.97 2.43 -12.26
C GLY A 224 14.94 2.53 -13.39
N ARG A 225 14.94 1.60 -14.36
CA ARG A 225 13.90 1.57 -15.41
C ARG A 225 12.57 1.13 -14.80
N VAL A 226 11.58 2.02 -14.81
CA VAL A 226 10.22 1.71 -14.34
C VAL A 226 9.33 1.22 -15.48
N ILE A 227 8.74 0.05 -15.31
CA ILE A 227 7.72 -0.57 -16.15
C ILE A 227 6.38 -0.50 -15.43
N ARG A 228 5.29 -0.23 -16.16
CA ARG A 228 3.93 -0.38 -15.64
C ARG A 228 3.04 -1.14 -16.61
N LEU A 229 2.37 -2.17 -16.10
CA LEU A 229 1.44 -3.04 -16.81
C LEU A 229 0.06 -3.04 -16.12
N GLY A 230 -0.88 -3.83 -16.60
CA GLY A 230 -2.25 -3.90 -16.04
C GLY A 230 -3.28 -2.97 -16.67
N ASN A 231 -2.98 -2.34 -17.82
CA ASN A 231 -4.03 -1.72 -18.63
C ASN A 231 -4.96 -2.80 -19.20
N PRO A 232 -6.28 -2.68 -19.02
CA PRO A 232 -7.22 -3.55 -19.72
C PRO A 232 -6.94 -3.52 -21.22
N VAL A 233 -6.98 -4.69 -21.85
CA VAL A 233 -6.74 -4.92 -23.29
C VAL A 233 -5.30 -4.68 -23.74
N VAL A 234 -4.66 -3.56 -23.37
CA VAL A 234 -3.33 -3.17 -23.88
C VAL A 234 -2.19 -3.94 -23.22
N SER A 235 -2.30 -4.19 -21.91
CA SER A 235 -1.29 -4.93 -21.16
C SER A 235 -1.92 -5.71 -20.00
N PRO A 236 -2.86 -6.63 -20.29
CA PRO A 236 -3.64 -7.29 -19.25
C PRO A 236 -2.75 -8.14 -18.34
N ILE A 237 -3.07 -8.12 -17.04
CA ILE A 237 -2.48 -8.98 -16.03
C ILE A 237 -3.61 -9.85 -15.47
N ARG A 238 -3.42 -11.16 -15.46
CA ARG A 238 -4.30 -12.10 -14.77
C ARG A 238 -3.72 -12.33 -13.38
N ALA A 239 -4.57 -12.25 -12.37
CA ALA A 239 -4.22 -12.53 -10.98
C ALA A 239 -5.04 -13.71 -10.48
N HIS A 240 -4.39 -14.65 -9.79
CA HIS A 240 -5.03 -15.64 -8.94
C HIS A 240 -4.44 -15.46 -7.54
N VAL A 241 -5.27 -15.03 -6.60
CA VAL A 241 -4.86 -14.72 -5.23
C VAL A 241 -5.68 -15.54 -4.26
N THR A 242 -5.00 -16.14 -3.29
CA THR A 242 -5.58 -16.78 -2.10
C THR A 242 -5.02 -16.10 -0.86
N ASP A 243 -5.39 -16.58 0.32
CA ASP A 243 -4.91 -16.01 1.58
C ASP A 243 -3.42 -16.30 1.81
N GLU A 244 -2.82 -17.21 1.03
CA GLU A 244 -1.42 -17.64 1.19
C GLU A 244 -0.58 -17.57 -0.10
N SER A 245 -1.19 -17.28 -1.26
CA SER A 245 -0.51 -17.32 -2.56
C SER A 245 -0.98 -16.24 -3.54
N TRP A 246 -0.06 -15.65 -4.29
CA TRP A 246 -0.32 -14.64 -5.32
C TRP A 246 0.34 -15.04 -6.63
N SER A 247 -0.42 -15.34 -7.67
CA SER A 247 0.09 -15.62 -9.01
C SER A 247 -0.39 -14.54 -9.98
N LEU A 248 0.52 -13.69 -10.47
CA LEU A 248 0.22 -12.62 -11.41
C LEU A 248 1.02 -12.84 -12.70
N ARG A 249 0.32 -12.89 -13.83
CA ARG A 249 0.93 -13.18 -15.13
C ARG A 249 0.32 -12.32 -16.23
N GLY A 250 1.16 -11.75 -17.09
CA GLY A 250 0.72 -11.07 -18.30
C GLY A 250 1.64 -9.95 -18.75
N GLY A 251 1.09 -9.01 -19.50
CA GLY A 251 1.84 -7.90 -20.08
C GLY A 251 1.39 -7.57 -21.49
N ASN A 252 2.31 -7.10 -22.32
CA ASN A 252 2.09 -6.72 -23.71
C ASN A 252 3.18 -7.30 -24.62
N ARG A 253 3.16 -6.93 -25.90
CA ARG A 253 4.09 -7.46 -26.91
C ARG A 253 5.56 -7.20 -26.59
N ARG A 254 5.88 -6.14 -25.85
CA ARG A 254 7.24 -5.78 -25.46
C ARG A 254 7.60 -6.31 -24.07
N TRP A 255 6.70 -6.22 -23.10
CA TRP A 255 6.99 -6.52 -21.69
C TRP A 255 6.07 -7.59 -21.16
N ASN A 256 6.63 -8.65 -20.57
CA ASN A 256 5.87 -9.65 -19.80
C ASN A 256 6.40 -9.74 -18.38
N VAL A 257 5.49 -10.03 -17.46
CA VAL A 257 5.77 -10.24 -16.05
C VAL A 257 5.12 -11.53 -15.57
N GLU A 258 5.87 -12.29 -14.79
CA GLU A 258 5.39 -13.38 -13.95
C GLU A 258 5.82 -13.07 -12.52
N ILE A 259 4.87 -13.08 -11.60
CA ILE A 259 5.08 -12.85 -10.18
C ILE A 259 4.41 -13.99 -9.42
N GLU A 260 5.16 -14.63 -8.54
CA GLU A 260 4.68 -15.69 -7.66
C GLU A 260 5.03 -15.34 -6.22
N GLY A 261 4.00 -15.07 -5.42
CA GLY A 261 4.07 -14.70 -4.02
C GLY A 261 3.56 -15.83 -3.13
N LYS A 262 4.18 -16.03 -1.97
CA LYS A 262 3.72 -16.97 -0.93
C LYS A 262 3.96 -16.44 0.47
N ALA A 263 2.97 -16.61 1.35
CA ALA A 263 3.12 -16.33 2.76
C ALA A 263 2.14 -17.20 3.57
N PRO A 264 2.59 -17.87 4.65
CA PRO A 264 1.69 -18.66 5.49
C PRO A 264 0.69 -17.78 6.25
N ILE A 265 -0.57 -18.19 6.29
CA ILE A 265 -1.68 -17.44 6.92
C ILE A 265 -1.42 -17.15 8.40
N GLY A 266 -0.74 -18.05 9.10
CA GLY A 266 -0.36 -17.86 10.51
C GLY A 266 0.57 -16.66 10.75
N ARG A 267 1.24 -16.17 9.70
CA ARG A 267 2.13 -14.99 9.74
C ARG A 267 1.44 -13.68 9.38
N ALA A 268 0.15 -13.72 9.02
CA ALA A 268 -0.59 -12.53 8.65
C ALA A 268 -0.99 -11.69 9.86
N HIS A 269 -0.86 -10.37 9.71
CA HIS A 269 -1.60 -9.41 10.50
C HIS A 269 -3.04 -9.33 9.96
N VAL A 270 -4.00 -9.06 10.84
CA VAL A 270 -5.30 -8.55 10.43
C VAL A 270 -5.22 -7.04 10.56
N LEU A 271 -5.33 -6.32 9.45
CA LEU A 271 -5.28 -4.86 9.45
C LEU A 271 -6.69 -4.25 9.44
N PRO A 272 -6.87 -3.10 10.09
CA PRO A 272 -8.12 -2.37 10.07
C PRO A 272 -8.33 -1.69 8.71
N VAL A 273 -9.57 -1.67 8.26
CA VAL A 273 -10.05 -0.71 7.25
C VAL A 273 -11.09 0.22 7.87
N PRO A 274 -11.09 1.51 7.47
CA PRO A 274 -12.05 2.46 7.99
C PRO A 274 -13.42 2.25 7.37
N LEU A 275 -14.45 2.51 8.17
CA LEU A 275 -15.79 2.86 7.70
C LEU A 275 -15.96 4.38 7.90
N PRO A 276 -15.63 5.23 6.90
CA PRO A 276 -15.44 6.66 7.10
C PRO A 276 -16.63 7.37 7.75
N ALA A 277 -17.84 7.06 7.30
CA ALA A 277 -19.07 7.67 7.79
C ALA A 277 -19.41 7.26 9.25
N GLU A 278 -18.95 6.08 9.68
CA GLU A 278 -19.22 5.53 11.02
C GLU A 278 -18.12 5.89 12.03
N ARG A 279 -17.04 6.56 11.60
CA ARG A 279 -15.90 6.95 12.44
C ARG A 279 -15.27 5.80 13.22
N ARG A 280 -15.20 4.62 12.61
CA ARG A 280 -14.60 3.43 13.22
C ARG A 280 -13.85 2.57 12.22
N ASN A 281 -12.96 1.75 12.74
CA ASN A 281 -12.31 0.70 11.98
C ASN A 281 -13.09 -0.62 12.10
N VAL A 282 -12.88 -1.49 11.11
CA VAL A 282 -13.28 -2.91 11.12
C VAL A 282 -12.11 -3.75 10.60
N ALA A 283 -12.08 -5.03 10.95
CA ALA A 283 -11.15 -5.97 10.35
C ALA A 283 -11.34 -5.98 8.82
N GLY A 284 -10.29 -5.65 8.07
CA GLY A 284 -10.41 -5.41 6.64
C GLY A 284 -9.62 -6.35 5.77
N SER A 285 -8.41 -6.72 6.20
CA SER A 285 -7.51 -7.50 5.36
C SER A 285 -6.57 -8.38 6.14
N ILE A 286 -6.06 -9.37 5.40
CA ILE A 286 -5.00 -10.28 5.81
C ILE A 286 -3.72 -9.78 5.16
N GLU A 287 -2.81 -9.22 5.95
CA GLU A 287 -1.57 -8.59 5.50
C GLU A 287 -0.34 -9.34 6.01
N HIS A 288 0.50 -9.79 5.09
CA HIS A 288 1.79 -10.36 5.41
C HIS A 288 2.86 -9.29 5.23
N LEU A 289 3.57 -8.95 6.31
CA LEU A 289 4.68 -8.00 6.20
C LEU A 289 5.94 -8.63 5.59
N ALA A 290 6.04 -9.97 5.57
CA ALA A 290 7.14 -10.68 4.93
C ALA A 290 6.68 -12.06 4.43
N GLY A 291 6.64 -12.20 3.12
CA GLY A 291 6.53 -13.44 2.37
C GLY A 291 7.61 -13.53 1.30
N THR A 292 7.60 -14.61 0.52
CA THR A 292 8.50 -14.76 -0.63
C THR A 292 7.82 -14.23 -1.89
N LEU A 293 8.54 -13.50 -2.74
CA LEU A 293 8.09 -13.05 -4.05
C LEU A 293 9.15 -13.34 -5.10
N ARG A 294 8.82 -14.23 -6.05
CA ARG A 294 9.62 -14.49 -7.24
C ARG A 294 9.10 -13.67 -8.39
N VAL A 295 10.00 -13.06 -9.15
CA VAL A 295 9.64 -12.18 -10.26
C VAL A 295 10.50 -12.50 -11.47
N THR A 296 9.86 -12.68 -12.62
CA THR A 296 10.53 -12.82 -13.91
C THR A 296 10.00 -11.75 -14.86
N ILE A 297 10.90 -10.95 -15.43
CA ILE A 297 10.58 -9.92 -16.43
C ILE A 297 11.20 -10.27 -17.76
N ARG A 298 10.38 -10.20 -18.81
CA ARG A 298 10.81 -10.44 -20.19
C ARG A 298 10.62 -9.19 -21.06
N GLU A 299 11.66 -8.81 -21.79
CA GLU A 299 11.59 -7.82 -22.88
C GLU A 299 11.61 -8.58 -24.22
N CYS A 300 10.58 -8.42 -25.05
CA CYS A 300 10.42 -9.08 -26.34
C CYS A 300 10.62 -10.62 -26.29
N GLY A 301 10.20 -11.24 -25.19
CA GLY A 301 10.31 -12.70 -24.95
C GLY A 301 11.59 -13.14 -24.24
N ILE A 302 12.61 -12.29 -24.17
CA ILE A 302 13.91 -12.57 -23.55
C ILE A 302 13.84 -12.20 -22.07
N VAL A 303 14.26 -13.08 -21.16
CA VAL A 303 14.40 -12.74 -19.73
C VAL A 303 15.47 -11.67 -19.58
N VAL A 304 15.09 -10.53 -19.01
CA VAL A 304 16.01 -9.42 -18.74
C VAL A 304 16.26 -9.21 -17.25
N TRP A 305 15.39 -9.75 -16.39
CA TRP A 305 15.57 -9.77 -14.95
C TRP A 305 14.75 -10.91 -14.34
N GLU A 306 15.35 -11.63 -13.40
CA GLU A 306 14.72 -12.66 -12.59
C GLU A 306 15.33 -12.60 -11.19
N ASP A 307 14.50 -12.59 -10.16
CA ASP A 307 14.95 -12.40 -8.78
C ASP A 307 13.91 -12.89 -7.77
N GLU A 308 14.30 -13.01 -6.51
CA GLU A 308 13.45 -13.42 -5.39
C GLU A 308 13.70 -12.53 -4.17
N SER A 309 12.62 -11.99 -3.59
CA SER A 309 12.66 -11.33 -2.29
C SER A 309 12.02 -12.22 -1.23
N ALA A 310 12.62 -12.30 -0.05
CA ALA A 310 12.05 -12.96 1.14
C ALA A 310 11.30 -11.99 2.07
N LEU A 311 11.14 -10.73 1.66
CA LEU A 311 10.54 -9.64 2.45
C LEU A 311 9.42 -8.96 1.67
N ALA A 312 8.59 -9.75 1.00
CA ALA A 312 7.44 -9.24 0.27
C ALA A 312 6.27 -8.96 1.20
N ALA A 313 5.70 -7.78 1.07
CA ALA A 313 4.40 -7.41 1.59
C ALA A 313 3.31 -8.05 0.70
N LEU A 314 2.36 -8.76 1.28
CA LEU A 314 1.32 -9.48 0.53
C LEU A 314 -0.03 -9.41 1.26
N GLU A 315 -0.99 -8.74 0.62
CA GLU A 315 -2.32 -8.49 1.16
C GLU A 315 -3.39 -9.25 0.38
N HIS A 316 -4.35 -9.79 1.11
CA HIS A 316 -5.65 -10.21 0.59
C HIS A 316 -6.76 -9.59 1.44
N GLY A 317 -7.50 -8.66 0.85
CA GLY A 317 -8.52 -7.90 1.53
C GLY A 317 -9.95 -8.35 1.25
N GLY A 318 -10.79 -8.13 2.25
CA GLY A 318 -12.22 -8.40 2.25
C GLY A 318 -12.73 -8.60 3.68
N LEU A 319 -13.84 -7.95 4.04
CA LEU A 319 -14.37 -7.96 5.42
C LEU A 319 -14.67 -9.39 5.92
N GLU A 320 -15.41 -10.17 5.14
CA GLU A 320 -15.76 -11.55 5.50
C GLU A 320 -14.51 -12.43 5.71
N ARG A 321 -13.47 -12.18 4.92
CA ARG A 321 -12.20 -12.89 5.00
C ARG A 321 -11.46 -12.56 6.29
N ALA A 322 -11.32 -11.28 6.61
CA ALA A 322 -10.68 -10.83 7.83
C ALA A 322 -11.43 -11.34 9.09
N GLU A 323 -12.76 -11.26 9.09
CA GLU A 323 -13.59 -11.82 10.17
C GLU A 323 -13.43 -13.33 10.31
N THR A 324 -13.37 -14.07 9.20
CA THR A 324 -13.17 -15.52 9.22
C THR A 324 -11.81 -15.88 9.83
N GLU A 325 -10.77 -15.13 9.50
CA GLU A 325 -9.44 -15.32 10.07
C GLU A 325 -9.40 -15.00 11.58
N LEU A 326 -10.06 -13.93 12.02
CA LEU A 326 -10.22 -13.62 13.44
C LEU A 326 -10.95 -14.74 14.19
N ARG A 327 -12.05 -15.24 13.62
CA ARG A 327 -12.80 -16.38 14.17
C ARG A 327 -11.94 -17.63 14.27
N ARG A 328 -11.13 -17.93 13.24
CA ARG A 328 -10.18 -19.06 13.24
C ARG A 328 -9.16 -18.96 14.38
N ARG A 329 -8.73 -17.73 14.73
CA ARG A 329 -7.80 -17.46 15.84
C ARG A 329 -8.46 -17.46 17.23
N GLY A 330 -9.78 -17.56 17.31
CA GLY A 330 -10.53 -17.40 18.56
C GLY A 330 -10.60 -15.95 19.06
N SER A 331 -10.31 -14.97 18.20
CA SER A 331 -10.43 -13.55 18.51
C SER A 331 -11.89 -13.11 18.58
N LYS A 332 -12.16 -11.99 19.27
CA LYS A 332 -13.50 -11.41 19.29
C LYS A 332 -13.93 -10.96 17.88
N PRO A 333 -15.22 -11.08 17.52
CA PRO A 333 -15.72 -10.65 16.21
C PRO A 333 -15.56 -9.16 15.92
N ASP A 334 -15.45 -8.32 16.95
CA ASP A 334 -15.29 -6.87 16.86
C ASP A 334 -13.83 -6.41 16.89
N ALA A 335 -12.86 -7.34 17.00
CA ALA A 335 -11.45 -6.99 16.93
C ALA A 335 -11.14 -6.36 15.57
N THR A 336 -10.56 -5.16 15.58
CA THR A 336 -10.27 -4.39 14.35
C THR A 336 -8.89 -4.65 13.81
N ASP A 337 -8.03 -5.25 14.63
CA ASP A 337 -6.63 -5.53 14.37
C ASP A 337 -6.19 -6.78 15.16
N ALA A 338 -5.28 -7.56 14.58
CA ALA A 338 -4.68 -8.70 15.26
C ALA A 338 -3.29 -9.01 14.73
N SER A 339 -2.33 -9.15 15.65
CA SER A 339 -1.00 -9.68 15.34
C SER A 339 -1.05 -11.12 14.82
N PRO A 340 0.00 -11.59 14.13
CA PRO A 340 0.16 -12.97 13.71
C PRO A 340 -0.07 -13.97 14.86
N TYR A 341 -0.64 -15.11 14.51
CA TYR A 341 -0.89 -16.18 15.48
C TYR A 341 0.45 -16.76 15.95
N ARG A 342 0.79 -16.59 17.23
CA ARG A 342 1.90 -17.33 17.84
C ARG A 342 1.47 -18.78 17.96
N GLN A 343 2.12 -19.68 17.22
CA GLN A 343 2.00 -21.11 17.46
C GLN A 343 2.66 -21.48 18.78
#